data_AF-A0A1W5C9B8-F1
#
_entry.id   AF-A0A1W5C9B8-F1
#
_cell.length_a   1.000
_cell.length_b   1.000
_cell.length_c   1.000
_cell.angle_alpha   90.00
_cell.angle_beta   90.00
_cell.angle_gamma   90.00
#
_symmetry.space_group_name_H-M   'P 1'
#
loop_
_entity.id
_entity.type
_entity.pdbx_description
1 polymer ?
#
loop_
_entity_poly.entity_id
_entity_poly.type
_entity_poly.pdbx_seq_one_letter_code
_entity_poly.pdbx_strand_id
1 'polypeptide(L)'
;MPHIKTYCRWTPEGLQWFLLTSANFSKSAWGITRYDKLLYINNYEAGVLFLPKIMLNEDFLPMEPNGKHPQFPMPYDVPIMPYAPKDTPFFINYLRSEESESE
;
A
#
# COMPACT_ATOMS: atom_id res chain seq x y z
N MET A 1 10.54 10.25 1.84
CA MET A 1 9.60 9.35 2.56
C MET A 1 8.32 9.22 1.75
N PRO A 2 7.77 8.00 1.57
CA PRO A 2 6.58 7.79 0.75
C PRO A 2 5.34 8.43 1.41
N HIS A 3 4.60 9.22 0.64
CA HIS A 3 3.24 9.70 0.98
C HIS A 3 2.17 9.00 0.12
N ILE A 4 2.56 8.13 -0.80
CA ILE A 4 1.70 7.26 -1.60
C ILE A 4 1.15 6.11 -0.72
N LYS A 5 -0.10 5.67 -0.97
CA LYS A 5 -0.70 4.52 -0.29
C LYS A 5 -1.11 3.51 -1.34
N THR A 6 -0.58 2.30 -1.22
CA THR A 6 -0.82 1.22 -2.16
C THR A 6 -1.15 -0.04 -1.40
N TYR A 7 -2.07 -0.82 -1.96
CA TYR A 7 -2.40 -2.16 -1.48
C TYR A 7 -2.34 -3.09 -2.68
N CYS A 8 -1.79 -4.28 -2.51
CA CYS A 8 -1.68 -5.23 -3.61
C CYS A 8 -1.66 -6.67 -3.11
N ARG A 9 -1.95 -7.60 -4.03
CA ARG A 9 -1.65 -9.03 -3.83
C ARG A 9 -0.59 -9.46 -4.82
N TRP A 10 0.63 -9.60 -4.32
CA TRP A 10 1.79 -10.08 -5.07
C TRP A 10 1.98 -11.59 -4.88
N THR A 11 2.36 -12.27 -5.96
CA THR A 11 2.83 -13.65 -5.99
C THR A 11 4.07 -13.74 -6.90
N PRO A 12 4.84 -14.85 -6.86
CA PRO A 12 5.97 -15.05 -7.78
C PRO A 12 5.59 -14.96 -9.28
N GLU A 13 4.34 -15.26 -9.63
CA GLU A 13 3.81 -15.20 -11.00
C GLU A 13 3.43 -13.76 -11.42
N GLY A 14 3.17 -12.86 -10.47
CA GLY A 14 2.83 -11.46 -10.75
C GLY A 14 1.87 -10.84 -9.74
N LEU A 15 1.24 -9.74 -10.13
CA LEU A 15 0.28 -8.99 -9.28
C LEU A 15 -1.16 -9.36 -9.64
N GLN A 16 -1.91 -9.94 -8.72
CA GLN A 16 -3.31 -10.29 -8.99
C GLN A 16 -4.26 -9.09 -8.95
N TRP A 17 -3.88 -8.06 -8.19
CA TRP A 17 -4.55 -6.77 -8.17
C TRP A 17 -3.62 -5.73 -7.52
N PHE A 18 -3.84 -4.48 -7.88
CA PHE A 18 -3.14 -3.35 -7.30
C PHE A 18 -4.14 -2.21 -7.06
N LEU A 19 -4.08 -1.58 -5.89
CA LEU A 19 -4.91 -0.45 -5.50
C LEU A 19 -4.01 0.73 -5.17
N LEU A 20 -4.21 1.84 -5.89
CA LEU A 20 -3.65 3.15 -5.54
C LEU A 20 -4.75 3.99 -4.90
N THR A 21 -4.52 4.52 -3.70
CA THR A 21 -5.59 5.19 -2.92
C THR A 21 -5.05 6.32 -2.04
N SER A 22 -5.95 7.18 -1.55
CA SER A 22 -5.67 8.11 -0.46
C SER A 22 -5.70 7.43 0.92
N ALA A 23 -6.40 6.29 1.04
CA ALA A 23 -6.66 5.61 2.30
C ALA A 23 -5.38 5.07 2.95
N ASN A 24 -5.05 5.61 4.14
CA ASN A 24 -4.02 5.04 5.02
C ASN A 24 -4.52 3.76 5.70
N PHE A 25 -3.60 3.00 6.33
CA PHE A 25 -3.94 1.84 7.15
C PHE A 25 -4.58 2.26 8.48
N SER A 26 -5.87 2.60 8.43
CA SER A 26 -6.64 3.10 9.57
C SER A 26 -8.10 2.67 9.49
N LYS A 27 -8.73 2.53 10.65
CA LYS A 27 -10.17 2.25 10.77
C LYS A 27 -11.03 3.39 10.22
N SER A 28 -10.56 4.63 10.30
CA SER A 28 -11.32 5.78 9.77
C SER A 28 -11.43 5.74 8.25
N ALA A 29 -10.37 5.31 7.56
CA ALA A 29 -10.30 5.21 6.11
C ALA A 29 -11.03 3.97 5.56
N TRP A 30 -10.81 2.80 6.15
CA TRP A 30 -11.34 1.52 5.67
C TRP A 30 -12.66 1.09 6.29
N GLY A 31 -13.00 1.72 7.40
CA GLY A 31 -14.16 1.42 8.21
C GLY A 31 -13.96 0.31 9.22
N ILE A 32 -14.95 0.19 10.11
CA ILE A 32 -15.04 -0.86 11.11
C ILE A 32 -16.49 -1.33 11.24
N THR A 33 -16.69 -2.65 11.22
CA THR A 33 -17.99 -3.26 11.54
C THR A 33 -18.21 -3.24 13.04
N ARG A 34 -19.35 -2.71 13.49
CA ARG A 34 -19.75 -2.69 14.91
C ARG A 34 -20.83 -3.75 15.18
N TYR A 35 -21.28 -3.81 16.44
CA TYR A 35 -22.24 -4.81 16.95
C TYR A 35 -23.55 -4.88 16.16
N ASP A 36 -23.94 -3.79 15.50
CA ASP A 36 -25.11 -3.67 14.64
C ASP A 36 -24.90 -4.19 13.21
N LYS A 37 -23.72 -4.75 12.90
CA LYS A 37 -23.30 -5.22 11.57
C LYS A 37 -23.25 -4.10 10.51
N LEU A 38 -23.28 -2.84 10.91
CA LEU A 38 -23.08 -1.72 10.01
C LEU A 38 -21.59 -1.41 9.86
N LEU A 39 -21.20 -1.02 8.64
CA LEU A 39 -19.85 -0.56 8.32
C LEU A 39 -19.76 0.95 8.55
N TYR A 40 -18.96 1.36 9.52
CA TYR A 40 -18.74 2.76 9.84
C TYR A 40 -17.46 3.27 9.20
N ILE A 41 -17.56 4.27 8.31
CA ILE A 41 -16.43 4.93 7.64
C ILE A 41 -16.43 6.41 8.04
N ASN A 42 -15.28 6.94 8.45
CA ASN A 42 -15.18 8.31 9.00
C ASN A 42 -14.48 9.30 8.06
N ASN A 43 -13.79 8.81 7.03
CA ASN A 43 -13.05 9.64 6.09
C ASN A 43 -13.62 9.51 4.68
N TYR A 44 -13.50 10.60 3.91
CA TYR A 44 -13.64 10.55 2.46
C TYR A 44 -12.31 10.10 1.86
N GLU A 45 -12.33 8.94 1.21
CA GLU A 45 -11.15 8.37 0.56
C GLU A 45 -11.52 7.99 -0.87
N ALA A 46 -10.54 8.05 -1.78
CA ALA A 46 -10.71 7.64 -3.16
C ALA A 46 -9.49 6.88 -3.65
N GLY A 47 -9.71 5.95 -4.58
CA GLY A 47 -8.64 5.17 -5.19
C GLY A 47 -9.07 4.53 -6.49
N VAL A 48 -8.08 3.97 -7.20
CA VAL A 48 -8.24 3.26 -8.47
C VAL A 48 -7.71 1.84 -8.31
N LEU A 49 -8.56 0.86 -8.65
CA LEU A 49 -8.25 -0.56 -8.57
C LEU A 49 -7.89 -1.09 -9.96
N PHE A 50 -6.68 -1.61 -10.09
CA PHE A 50 -6.17 -2.27 -11.29
C PHE A 50 -6.43 -3.76 -11.18
N LEU A 51 -7.30 -4.28 -12.04
CA LEU A 51 -7.62 -5.71 -12.14
C LEU A 51 -7.14 -6.26 -13.48
N PRO A 52 -6.26 -7.28 -13.50
CA PRO A 52 -5.69 -7.81 -14.73
C PRO A 52 -6.76 -8.37 -15.66
N LYS A 53 -7.82 -8.97 -15.09
CA LYS A 53 -8.93 -9.50 -15.88
C LYS A 53 -9.70 -8.44 -16.64
N ILE A 54 -9.84 -7.24 -16.07
CA ILE A 54 -10.56 -6.12 -16.69
C ILE A 54 -9.68 -5.38 -17.68
N MET A 55 -8.41 -5.16 -17.34
CA MET A 55 -7.51 -4.31 -18.13
C MET A 55 -6.85 -5.07 -19.29
N LEU A 56 -6.49 -6.33 -19.07
CA LEU A 56 -5.63 -7.12 -19.97
C LEU A 56 -6.28 -8.44 -20.43
N ASN A 57 -7.40 -8.83 -19.80
CA ASN A 57 -7.98 -10.18 -19.90
C ASN A 57 -7.00 -11.30 -19.49
N GLU A 58 -6.12 -10.99 -18.53
CA GLU A 58 -5.12 -11.89 -17.95
C GLU A 58 -5.43 -12.18 -16.47
N ASP A 59 -4.73 -13.16 -15.89
CA ASP A 59 -4.86 -13.49 -14.46
C ASP A 59 -3.95 -12.63 -13.56
N PHE A 60 -2.87 -12.06 -14.13
CA PHE A 60 -1.88 -11.27 -13.40
C PHE A 60 -1.50 -10.00 -14.18
N LEU A 61 -1.23 -8.92 -13.45
CA LEU A 61 -0.53 -7.75 -13.97
C LEU A 61 0.96 -8.14 -14.10
N PRO A 62 1.58 -7.93 -15.27
CA PRO A 62 2.92 -8.40 -15.55
C PRO A 62 3.96 -7.66 -14.71
N MET A 63 4.79 -8.40 -13.98
CA MET A 63 5.92 -7.81 -13.22
C MET A 63 7.19 -7.66 -14.07
N GLU A 64 7.21 -8.23 -15.26
CA GLU A 64 8.27 -8.10 -16.27
C GLU A 64 7.63 -7.95 -17.66
N PRO A 65 8.30 -7.32 -18.64
CA PRO A 65 7.79 -7.23 -20.00
C PRO A 65 7.60 -8.62 -20.62
N ASN A 66 6.38 -8.96 -21.04
CA ASN A 66 6.05 -10.28 -21.58
C ASN A 66 5.72 -10.25 -23.08
N GLY A 67 6.12 -9.19 -23.79
CA GLY A 67 5.88 -8.97 -25.22
C GLY A 67 4.45 -8.58 -25.59
N LYS A 68 3.45 -8.97 -24.78
CA LYS A 68 2.03 -8.63 -24.98
C LYS A 68 1.63 -7.35 -24.24
N HIS A 69 2.13 -7.19 -23.02
CA HIS A 69 1.81 -6.08 -22.14
C HIS A 69 3.10 -5.49 -21.55
N PRO A 70 3.16 -4.16 -21.35
CA PRO A 70 4.28 -3.55 -20.64
C PRO A 70 4.26 -4.01 -19.17
N GLN A 71 5.44 -3.97 -18.54
CA GLN A 71 5.58 -4.18 -17.10
C GLN A 71 4.68 -3.22 -16.31
N PHE A 72 4.05 -3.73 -15.26
CA PHE A 72 3.28 -2.92 -14.31
C PHE A 72 4.25 -2.02 -13.52
N PRO A 73 4.02 -0.70 -13.45
CA PRO A 73 4.94 0.25 -12.83
C PRO A 73 4.86 0.20 -11.30
N MET A 74 5.43 -0.85 -10.71
CA MET A 74 5.46 -1.04 -9.26
C MET A 74 6.32 0.06 -8.61
N PRO A 75 5.82 0.81 -7.61
CA PRO A 75 6.53 1.97 -7.07
C PRO A 75 7.62 1.64 -6.03
N TYR A 76 7.80 0.36 -5.70
CA TYR A 76 8.81 -0.15 -4.77
C TYR A 76 9.16 -1.59 -5.11
N ASP A 77 10.29 -2.05 -4.58
CA ASP A 77 10.82 -3.38 -4.83
C ASP A 77 9.97 -4.48 -4.17
N VAL A 78 9.88 -5.63 -4.84
CA VAL A 78 9.27 -6.86 -4.33
C VAL A 78 10.23 -8.04 -4.53
N PRO A 79 10.34 -8.99 -3.58
CA PRO A 79 9.58 -9.09 -2.34
C PRO A 79 9.96 -8.01 -1.32
N ILE A 80 8.99 -7.62 -0.48
CA ILE A 80 9.24 -6.66 0.60
C ILE A 80 10.23 -7.24 1.62
N MET A 81 11.13 -6.39 2.12
CA MET A 81 12.13 -6.77 3.10
C MET A 81 11.61 -6.56 4.53
N PRO A 82 11.63 -7.59 5.40
CA PRO A 82 11.35 -7.41 6.82
C PRO A 82 12.35 -6.47 7.47
N TYR A 83 11.92 -5.78 8.53
CA TYR A 83 12.80 -4.96 9.35
C TYR A 83 13.89 -5.82 9.99
N ALA A 84 15.12 -5.32 10.00
CA ALA A 84 16.22 -5.94 10.73
C ALA A 84 15.97 -5.82 12.26
N PRO A 85 16.65 -6.62 13.10
CA PRO A 85 16.40 -6.62 14.55
C PRO A 85 16.62 -5.28 15.27
N LYS A 86 17.35 -4.34 14.64
CA LYS A 86 17.62 -3.00 15.20
C LYS A 86 16.78 -1.89 14.54
N ASP A 87 16.02 -2.22 13.51
CA ASP A 87 15.21 -1.23 12.80
C ASP A 87 13.98 -0.88 13.64
N THR A 88 13.66 0.41 13.67
CA THR A 88 12.46 0.93 14.32
C THR A 88 11.63 1.71 13.31
N PRO A 89 10.28 1.63 13.39
CA PRO A 89 9.43 2.46 12.54
C PRO A 89 9.70 3.94 12.84
N PHE A 90 9.67 4.77 11.81
CA PHE A 90 9.71 6.20 11.98
C PHE A 90 8.52 6.66 12.84
N PHE A 91 8.79 7.39 13.91
CA PHE A 91 7.78 7.97 14.78
C PHE A 91 8.07 9.46 14.95
N ILE A 92 7.15 10.29 14.46
CA ILE A 92 7.34 11.74 14.33
C ILE A 92 7.75 12.43 15.65
N ASN A 93 7.35 11.89 16.80
CA ASN A 93 7.67 12.49 18.10
C ASN A 93 9.13 12.29 18.52
N TYR A 94 9.89 11.38 17.92
CA TYR A 94 11.34 11.26 18.18
C TYR A 94 12.15 12.43 17.62
N LEU A 95 11.58 13.22 16.71
CA LEU A 95 12.25 14.43 16.19
C LEU A 95 12.42 15.53 17.26
N ARG A 96 11.71 15.44 18.39
CA ARG A 96 11.77 16.47 19.44
C ARG A 96 12.88 16.27 20.47
N SER A 97 13.54 15.10 20.51
CA SER A 97 14.53 14.81 21.56
C SER A 97 15.96 15.23 21.22
N GLU A 98 16.29 15.53 19.96
CA GLU A 98 17.66 15.92 19.58
C GLU A 98 17.89 17.44 19.52
N GLU A 99 16.83 18.26 19.51
CA GLU A 99 16.98 19.73 19.52
C GLU A 99 17.20 20.30 20.94
N SER A 100 16.97 19.51 22.01
CA SER A 100 17.06 19.99 23.40
C SER A 100 18.41 19.76 24.09
N GLU A 101 19.44 19.27 23.40
CA GLU A 101 20.80 19.08 23.96
C GLU A 101 21.83 20.13 23.47
N SER A 102 21.37 21.28 22.96
CA SER A 102 22.25 22.34 22.43
C SER A 102 22.09 23.74 23.06
N GLU A 103 21.57 23.82 24.29
CA GLU A 103 21.65 25.05 25.12
C GLU A 103 22.69 24.94 26.25
#